data_AF-F0ZQB5-F1
#
_entry.id   AF-F0ZQB5-F1
#
_cell.length_a   1.000
_cell.length_b   1.000
_cell.length_c   1.000
_cell.angle_alpha   90.00
_cell.angle_beta   90.00
_cell.angle_gamma   90.00
#
_symmetry.space_group_name_H-M   'P 1'
#
loop_
_entity.id
_entity.type
_entity.pdbx_description
1 polymer ?
#
loop_
_entity_poly.entity_id
_entity_poly.type
_entity_poly.pdbx_seq_one_letter_code
_entity_poly.pdbx_strand_id
1 'polypeptide(L)'
;MLRAIKIENTFVFKTNNSFIDIPPCTEFLIFDDEFNKEIPQNSLPEEIKWIIFGNSFNQLLDVNVLPKKLEKIEFGENFNQPIMKNVIPNSNIWMITIGKNFSQTIENIPDLGYFIVDKDNPNMEYFLKNNPQNHCIEYRKNYKTWWEKKINSFYYN
;
A
#
# COMPACT_ATOMS: atom_id res chain seq x y z
N MET A 1 -20.08 -13.70 19.24
CA MET A 1 -18.86 -14.45 18.86
C MET A 1 -18.48 -13.98 17.47
N LEU A 2 -17.60 -12.98 17.37
CA LEU A 2 -17.18 -12.42 16.07
C LEU A 2 -16.17 -13.39 15.46
N ARG A 3 -16.51 -14.01 14.32
CA ARG A 3 -15.55 -14.82 13.55
C ARG A 3 -14.44 -13.89 13.08
N ALA A 4 -13.20 -14.16 13.48
CA ALA A 4 -12.04 -13.56 12.85
C ALA A 4 -12.06 -13.97 11.36
N ILE A 5 -12.08 -12.99 10.47
CA ILE A 5 -11.97 -13.23 9.03
C ILE A 5 -10.50 -13.54 8.80
N LYS A 6 -10.14 -14.83 8.77
CA LYS A 6 -8.95 -15.26 8.05
C LYS A 6 -9.20 -14.81 6.61
N ILE A 7 -8.54 -13.72 6.19
CA ILE A 7 -8.64 -13.28 4.82
C ILE A 7 -7.88 -14.35 4.01
N GLU A 8 -8.62 -15.28 3.42
CA GLU A 8 -8.10 -16.27 2.49
C GLU A 8 -7.23 -15.54 1.44
N ASN A 9 -6.16 -16.18 0.96
CA ASN A 9 -5.26 -15.62 -0.04
C ASN A 9 -4.35 -14.45 0.41
N THR A 10 -3.96 -14.42 1.70
CA THR A 10 -2.94 -13.48 2.20
C THR A 10 -1.53 -14.07 2.15
N PHE A 11 -0.56 -13.31 1.62
CA PHE A 11 0.87 -13.63 1.67
C PHE A 11 1.66 -12.50 2.34
N VAL A 12 2.47 -12.85 3.34
CA VAL A 12 3.42 -11.93 3.97
C VAL A 12 4.78 -12.12 3.33
N PHE A 13 5.21 -11.13 2.55
CA PHE A 13 6.49 -11.09 1.88
C PHE A 13 7.56 -10.56 2.83
N LYS A 14 8.48 -11.43 3.24
CA LYS A 14 9.62 -11.06 4.08
C LYS A 14 10.82 -10.68 3.23
N THR A 15 11.76 -9.95 3.79
CA THR A 15 12.97 -9.47 3.11
C THR A 15 13.84 -10.58 2.49
N ASN A 16 13.72 -11.82 2.99
CA ASN A 16 14.39 -13.01 2.48
C ASN A 16 13.56 -13.85 1.48
N ASN A 17 12.31 -13.50 1.19
CA ASN A 17 11.51 -14.16 0.17
C ASN A 17 11.97 -13.80 -1.25
N SER A 18 11.70 -14.71 -2.18
CA SER A 18 11.74 -14.45 -3.62
C SER A 18 10.33 -14.14 -4.12
N PHE A 19 10.20 -13.31 -5.16
CA PHE A 19 8.89 -13.01 -5.78
C PHE A 19 8.20 -14.23 -6.36
N ILE A 20 8.95 -15.26 -6.76
CA ILE A 20 8.39 -16.55 -7.22
C ILE A 20 7.69 -17.32 -6.09
N ASP A 21 7.96 -16.98 -4.83
CA ASP A 21 7.35 -17.65 -3.67
C ASP A 21 5.91 -17.18 -3.43
N ILE A 22 5.48 -16.08 -4.06
CA ILE A 22 4.14 -15.52 -3.91
C ILE A 22 3.13 -16.44 -4.65
N PRO A 23 2.18 -17.08 -3.95
CA PRO A 23 1.19 -17.94 -4.59
C PRO A 23 0.39 -17.18 -5.67
N PRO A 24 0.11 -17.79 -6.85
CA PRO A 24 -0.63 -17.11 -7.92
C PRO A 24 -2.03 -16.63 -7.52
N CYS A 25 -2.65 -17.26 -6.53
CA CYS A 25 -3.96 -16.88 -6.01
C CYS A 25 -3.92 -15.81 -4.92
N THR A 26 -2.76 -15.21 -4.62
CA THR A 26 -2.63 -14.17 -3.59
C THR A 26 -3.50 -12.97 -3.96
N GLU A 27 -4.39 -12.58 -3.05
CA GLU A 27 -5.23 -11.38 -3.18
C GLU A 27 -4.71 -10.25 -2.28
N PHE A 28 -4.02 -10.60 -1.18
CA PHE A 28 -3.52 -9.66 -0.18
C PHE A 28 -2.03 -9.87 0.03
N LEU A 29 -1.23 -8.88 -0.38
CA LEU A 29 0.23 -8.93 -0.25
C LEU A 29 0.70 -7.91 0.78
N ILE A 30 1.48 -8.37 1.75
CA ILE A 30 2.00 -7.53 2.84
C ILE A 30 3.52 -7.66 2.88
N PHE A 31 4.26 -6.60 2.54
CA PHE A 31 5.72 -6.56 2.57
C PHE A 31 6.23 -6.16 3.95
N ASP A 32 7.09 -6.96 4.58
CA ASP A 32 7.60 -6.70 5.93
C ASP A 32 8.21 -5.31 6.14
N ASP A 33 8.37 -4.93 7.41
CA ASP A 33 8.82 -3.58 7.79
C ASP A 33 10.22 -3.21 7.28
N GLU A 34 11.06 -4.21 6.99
CA GLU A 34 12.43 -4.03 6.51
C GLU A 34 12.54 -4.08 4.98
N PHE A 35 11.48 -4.49 4.27
CA PHE A 35 11.49 -4.60 2.82
C PHE A 35 11.72 -3.24 2.16
N ASN A 36 12.87 -3.11 1.50
CA ASN A 36 13.26 -1.93 0.74
C ASN A 36 14.04 -2.32 -0.52
N LYS A 37 13.53 -3.29 -1.27
CA LYS A 37 14.11 -3.76 -2.53
C LYS A 37 13.21 -3.38 -3.70
N GLU A 38 13.81 -3.19 -4.87
CA GLU A 38 13.07 -2.98 -6.11
C GLU A 38 12.14 -4.16 -6.39
N ILE A 39 10.94 -3.87 -6.91
CA ILE A 39 9.97 -4.89 -7.35
C ILE A 39 10.11 -5.01 -8.87
N PRO A 40 10.59 -6.15 -9.38
CA PRO A 40 10.72 -6.34 -10.82
C PRO A 40 9.36 -6.30 -11.51
N GLN A 41 9.34 -5.81 -12.76
CA GLN A 41 8.14 -5.84 -13.57
C GLN A 41 7.62 -7.28 -13.75
N ASN A 42 6.30 -7.46 -13.69
CA ASN A 42 5.62 -8.76 -13.82
C ASN A 42 5.98 -9.79 -12.73
N SER A 43 6.56 -9.37 -11.59
CA SER A 43 6.91 -10.28 -10.49
C SER A 43 5.78 -10.50 -9.48
N LEU A 44 4.71 -9.70 -9.55
CA LEU A 44 3.55 -9.79 -8.68
C LEU A 44 2.39 -10.51 -9.38
N PRO A 45 1.70 -11.47 -8.73
CA PRO A 45 0.49 -12.07 -9.28
C PRO A 45 -0.61 -11.06 -9.61
N GLU A 46 -1.31 -11.27 -10.73
CA GLU A 46 -2.36 -10.37 -11.21
C GLU A 46 -3.63 -10.38 -10.35
N GLU A 47 -3.83 -11.41 -9.50
CA GLU A 47 -4.99 -11.50 -8.60
C GLU A 47 -4.88 -10.61 -7.34
N ILE A 48 -3.72 -9.99 -7.12
CA ILE A 48 -3.52 -9.11 -5.97
C ILE A 48 -4.45 -7.90 -6.09
N LYS A 49 -5.28 -7.75 -5.07
CA LYS A 49 -6.17 -6.61 -4.89
C LYS A 49 -5.55 -5.60 -3.94
N TRP A 50 -4.91 -6.04 -2.87
CA TRP A 50 -4.43 -5.15 -1.81
C TRP A 50 -2.93 -5.33 -1.59
N ILE A 51 -2.19 -4.22 -1.63
CA ILE A 51 -0.76 -4.17 -1.29
C ILE A 51 -0.56 -3.30 -0.07
N ILE A 52 0.22 -3.80 0.88
CA ILE A 52 0.68 -3.08 2.04
C ILE A 52 2.20 -3.11 2.05
N PHE A 53 2.81 -1.93 2.04
CA PHE A 53 4.24 -1.78 2.26
C PHE A 53 4.56 -1.59 3.75
N GLY A 54 5.65 -2.21 4.17
CA GLY A 54 6.28 -1.96 5.45
C GLY A 54 6.95 -0.59 5.53
N ASN A 55 7.37 -0.22 6.73
CA ASN A 55 7.83 1.13 7.02
C ASN A 55 9.08 1.55 6.23
N SER A 56 9.97 0.62 5.89
CA SER A 56 11.25 0.94 5.23
C SER A 56 11.18 1.06 3.72
N PHE A 57 10.06 0.70 3.08
CA PHE A 57 9.96 0.73 1.62
C PHE A 57 10.07 2.16 1.08
N ASN A 58 11.10 2.43 0.26
CA ASN A 58 11.34 3.73 -0.36
C ASN A 58 11.96 3.59 -1.76
N GLN A 59 11.48 2.62 -2.53
CA GLN A 59 11.91 2.40 -3.92
C GLN A 59 10.95 3.06 -4.90
N LEU A 60 11.46 3.51 -6.04
CA LEU A 60 10.63 4.02 -7.12
C LEU A 60 9.75 2.88 -7.67
N LEU A 61 8.50 3.18 -7.97
CA LEU A 61 7.59 2.25 -8.64
C LEU A 61 7.40 2.69 -10.09
N ASP A 62 7.80 1.83 -11.02
CA ASP A 62 7.59 2.04 -12.46
C ASP A 62 6.20 1.56 -12.91
N VAL A 63 5.82 2.00 -14.12
CA VAL A 63 4.58 1.56 -14.78
C VAL A 63 4.61 0.04 -14.98
N ASN A 64 3.49 -0.63 -14.71
CA ASN A 64 3.32 -2.10 -14.77
C ASN A 64 4.06 -2.91 -13.68
N VAL A 65 4.62 -2.27 -12.65
CA VAL A 65 5.08 -2.99 -11.45
C VAL A 65 3.89 -3.47 -10.62
N LEU A 66 2.86 -2.62 -10.48
CA LEU A 66 1.65 -2.93 -9.73
C LEU A 66 0.64 -3.72 -10.59
N PRO A 67 -0.05 -4.73 -10.01
CA PRO A 67 -0.98 -5.60 -10.73
C PRO A 67 -2.26 -4.86 -11.12
N LYS A 68 -2.88 -5.23 -12.25
CA LYS A 68 -4.00 -4.46 -12.83
C LYS A 68 -5.30 -4.52 -12.02
N LYS A 69 -5.45 -5.55 -11.18
CA LYS A 69 -6.62 -5.73 -10.29
C LYS A 69 -6.47 -5.01 -8.96
N LEU A 70 -5.40 -4.23 -8.76
CA LEU A 70 -5.17 -3.54 -7.50
C LEU A 70 -6.31 -2.56 -7.18
N GLU A 71 -6.90 -2.75 -6.01
CA GLU A 71 -7.99 -1.95 -5.43
C GLU A 71 -7.46 -1.02 -4.33
N LYS A 72 -6.43 -1.46 -3.60
CA LYS A 72 -5.86 -0.73 -2.46
C LYS A 72 -4.36 -0.80 -2.40
N ILE A 73 -3.73 0.34 -2.10
CA ILE A 73 -2.31 0.43 -1.83
C ILE A 73 -2.06 1.26 -0.57
N GLU A 74 -1.27 0.72 0.34
CA GLU A 74 -0.81 1.45 1.53
C GLU A 74 0.71 1.53 1.53
N PHE A 75 1.24 2.75 1.53
CA PHE A 75 2.67 3.00 1.69
C PHE A 75 3.06 3.07 3.18
N GLY A 76 4.31 2.72 3.48
CA GLY A 76 4.90 2.83 4.81
C GLY A 76 5.35 4.25 5.16
N GLU A 77 5.85 4.45 6.39
CA GLU A 77 6.29 5.77 6.88
C GLU A 77 7.35 6.44 6.00
N ASN A 78 8.33 5.67 5.49
CA ASN A 78 9.52 6.22 4.84
C ASN A 78 9.40 6.37 3.32
N PHE A 79 8.28 5.97 2.71
CA PHE A 79 8.10 6.13 1.28
C PHE A 79 8.08 7.62 0.92
N ASN A 80 9.03 8.05 0.09
CA ASN A 80 9.20 9.43 -0.34
C ASN A 80 9.68 9.53 -1.80
N GLN A 81 9.14 8.67 -2.67
CA GLN A 81 9.40 8.69 -4.12
C GLN A 81 8.20 9.28 -4.87
N PRO A 82 8.41 9.99 -5.97
CA PRO A 82 7.30 10.52 -6.77
C PRO A 82 6.43 9.38 -7.31
N ILE A 83 5.12 9.59 -7.32
CA ILE A 83 4.17 8.66 -7.95
C ILE A 83 3.78 9.27 -9.29
N MET A 84 4.41 8.79 -10.36
CA MET A 84 4.19 9.28 -11.72
C MET A 84 2.87 8.76 -12.32
N LYS A 85 2.42 9.40 -13.39
CA LYS A 85 1.24 8.98 -14.14
C LYS A 85 1.27 7.49 -14.52
N ASN A 86 0.15 6.80 -14.33
CA ASN A 86 -0.06 5.39 -14.65
C ASN A 86 0.75 4.38 -13.82
N VAL A 87 1.51 4.80 -12.80
CA VAL A 87 2.17 3.88 -11.87
C VAL A 87 1.13 3.10 -11.07
N ILE A 88 0.14 3.82 -10.51
CA ILE A 88 -1.02 3.20 -9.87
C ILE A 88 -2.08 2.90 -10.94
N PRO A 89 -2.60 1.66 -11.03
CA PRO A 89 -3.59 1.30 -12.03
C PRO A 89 -4.95 1.94 -11.72
N ASN A 90 -5.44 2.80 -12.62
CA ASN A 90 -6.66 3.60 -12.37
C ASN A 90 -7.98 2.83 -12.49
N SER A 91 -8.00 1.60 -13.02
CA SER A 91 -9.26 0.93 -13.35
C SER A 91 -10.07 0.46 -12.15
N ASN A 92 -9.41 0.07 -11.05
CA ASN A 92 -10.06 -0.55 -9.88
C ASN A 92 -9.64 0.04 -8.54
N ILE A 93 -8.60 0.89 -8.53
CA ILE A 93 -8.06 1.46 -7.31
C ILE A 93 -9.07 2.43 -6.69
N TRP A 94 -9.37 2.23 -5.41
CA TRP A 94 -10.26 3.11 -4.65
C TRP A 94 -9.66 3.55 -3.33
N MET A 95 -8.48 3.05 -2.93
CA MET A 95 -7.81 3.53 -1.72
C MET A 95 -6.31 3.64 -1.90
N ILE A 96 -5.77 4.82 -1.61
CA ILE A 96 -4.35 5.09 -1.55
C ILE A 96 -4.05 5.69 -0.19
N THR A 97 -3.16 5.05 0.57
CA THR A 97 -2.67 5.58 1.86
C THR A 97 -1.21 5.98 1.74
N ILE A 98 -0.91 7.21 2.11
CA ILE A 98 0.42 7.80 2.08
C ILE A 98 0.93 8.04 3.50
N GLY A 99 2.19 7.64 3.75
CA GLY A 99 2.82 7.70 5.05
C GLY A 99 3.32 9.09 5.45
N LYS A 100 3.85 9.16 6.67
CA LYS A 100 4.30 10.40 7.33
C LYS A 100 5.36 11.20 6.55
N ASN A 101 6.36 10.54 5.97
CA ASN A 101 7.52 11.24 5.41
C ASN A 101 7.37 11.60 3.92
N PHE A 102 6.21 11.32 3.33
CA PHE A 102 5.98 11.60 1.91
C PHE A 102 5.86 13.11 1.66
N SER A 103 6.74 13.63 0.84
CA SER A 103 6.83 15.03 0.43
C SER A 103 6.93 15.22 -1.08
N GLN A 104 6.64 14.18 -1.85
CA GLN A 104 6.69 14.22 -3.32
C GLN A 104 5.31 14.51 -3.92
N THR A 105 5.28 14.65 -5.25
CA THR A 105 4.05 14.78 -6.03
C THR A 105 3.42 13.43 -6.33
N ILE A 106 2.11 13.45 -6.55
CA ILE A 106 1.33 12.32 -7.06
C ILE A 106 0.60 12.81 -8.30
N GLU A 107 0.92 12.23 -9.44
CA GLU A 107 0.30 12.61 -10.71
C GLU A 107 -0.92 11.74 -11.00
N ASN A 108 -2.08 12.38 -11.22
CA ASN A 108 -3.35 11.73 -11.55
C ASN A 108 -3.82 10.76 -10.46
N ILE A 109 -4.07 11.29 -9.26
CA ILE A 109 -4.83 10.56 -8.25
C ILE A 109 -6.19 10.18 -8.87
N PRO A 110 -6.57 8.90 -8.85
CA PRO A 110 -7.83 8.44 -9.44
C PRO A 110 -9.01 9.15 -8.76
N ASP A 111 -9.90 9.68 -9.59
CA ASP A 111 -11.13 10.30 -9.14
C ASP A 111 -12.03 9.20 -8.53
N LEU A 112 -12.44 9.39 -7.27
CA LEU A 112 -13.37 8.52 -6.50
C LEU A 112 -12.76 7.33 -5.75
N GLY A 113 -11.59 7.54 -5.16
CA GLY A 113 -11.06 6.69 -4.08
C GLY A 113 -10.72 7.48 -2.82
N TYR A 114 -10.76 6.85 -1.64
CA TYR A 114 -10.22 7.44 -0.42
C TYR A 114 -8.74 7.71 -0.61
N PHE A 115 -8.35 8.99 -0.50
CA PHE A 115 -6.96 9.39 -0.44
C PHE A 115 -6.64 9.70 1.02
N ILE A 116 -5.88 8.81 1.65
CA ILE A 116 -5.63 8.84 3.08
C ILE A 116 -4.20 9.31 3.28
N VAL A 117 -4.03 10.40 4.02
CA VAL A 117 -2.71 10.91 4.41
C VAL A 117 -2.54 10.68 5.89
N ASP A 118 -1.36 10.21 6.29
CA ASP A 118 -1.00 10.16 7.69
C ASP A 118 -1.16 11.53 8.34
N LYS A 119 -1.87 11.59 9.47
CA LYS A 119 -2.17 12.86 10.16
C LYS A 119 -0.94 13.61 10.68
N ASP A 120 0.21 12.93 10.81
CA ASP A 120 1.47 13.54 11.22
C ASP A 120 2.36 13.89 10.01
N ASN A 121 1.85 13.73 8.76
CA ASN A 121 2.53 14.17 7.55
C ASN A 121 2.49 15.71 7.44
N PRO A 122 3.65 16.39 7.31
CA PRO A 122 3.71 17.86 7.28
C PRO A 122 3.04 18.49 6.04
N ASN A 123 2.82 17.72 4.97
CA ASN A 123 2.22 18.18 3.73
C ASN A 123 0.71 17.84 3.64
N MET A 124 0.09 17.39 4.74
CA MET A 124 -1.32 17.02 4.76
C MET A 124 -2.23 18.10 4.17
N GLU A 125 -2.10 19.35 4.61
CA GLU A 125 -2.93 20.46 4.11
C GLU A 125 -2.78 20.68 2.61
N TYR A 126 -1.56 20.56 2.09
CA TYR A 126 -1.30 20.62 0.65
C TYR A 126 -2.06 19.52 -0.09
N PHE A 127 -2.03 18.28 0.41
CA PHE A 127 -2.75 17.18 -0.23
C PHE A 127 -4.27 17.35 -0.19
N LEU A 128 -4.83 17.81 0.95
CA LEU A 128 -6.26 18.07 1.10
C LEU A 128 -6.75 19.14 0.13
N LYS A 129 -5.95 20.21 -0.05
CA LYS A 129 -6.29 21.32 -0.95
C LYS A 129 -6.23 20.93 -2.43
N ASN A 130 -5.28 20.08 -2.81
CA ASN A 130 -5.05 19.72 -4.22
C ASN A 130 -5.83 18.48 -4.67
N ASN A 131 -6.52 17.77 -3.77
CA ASN A 131 -7.35 16.61 -4.10
C ASN A 131 -8.77 16.69 -3.50
N PRO A 132 -9.52 17.78 -3.75
CA PRO A 132 -10.82 18.02 -3.12
C PRO A 132 -11.92 17.00 -3.51
N GLN A 133 -11.73 16.27 -4.61
CA GLN A 133 -12.69 15.30 -5.14
C GLN A 133 -12.64 13.94 -4.44
N ASN A 134 -11.58 13.68 -3.67
CA ASN A 134 -11.41 12.44 -2.93
C ASN A 134 -11.89 12.61 -1.48
N HIS A 135 -12.51 11.56 -0.93
CA HIS A 135 -12.82 11.52 0.51
C HIS A 135 -11.51 11.42 1.29
N CYS A 136 -10.96 12.58 1.65
CA CYS A 136 -9.73 12.65 2.42
C CYS A 136 -10.05 12.44 3.89
N ILE A 137 -9.46 11.40 4.48
CA ILE A 137 -9.68 11.01 5.87
C ILE A 137 -8.35 11.08 6.62
N GLU A 138 -8.37 11.70 7.78
CA GLU A 138 -7.24 11.66 8.71
C GLU A 138 -7.12 10.25 9.28
N TYR A 139 -5.93 9.65 9.14
CA TYR A 139 -5.64 8.36 9.73
C TYR A 139 -4.37 8.45 10.57
N ARG A 140 -4.46 8.00 11.83
CA ARG A 140 -3.28 7.77 12.69
C ARG A 140 -2.89 6.31 12.58
N LYS A 141 -1.95 5.99 11.69
CA LYS A 141 -1.32 4.67 11.69
C LYS A 141 -0.31 4.64 12.83
N ASN A 142 -0.49 3.73 13.78
CA ASN A 142 0.47 3.55 14.86
C ASN A 142 1.41 2.40 14.48
N TYR A 143 2.34 2.69 13.57
CA TYR A 143 3.08 1.71 12.74
C TYR A 143 3.79 0.63 13.56
N LYS A 144 4.33 0.96 14.74
CA LYS A 144 4.97 0.03 15.68
C LYS A 144 4.05 -1.07 16.20
N THR A 145 2.75 -0.80 16.35
CA THR A 145 1.75 -1.81 16.77
C THR A 145 0.90 -2.30 15.62
N TRP A 146 0.94 -1.62 14.48
CA TRP A 146 0.08 -1.90 13.35
C TRP A 146 0.49 -3.19 12.64
N TRP A 147 1.79 -3.40 12.41
CA TRP A 147 2.32 -4.64 11.86
C TRP A 147 2.00 -5.84 12.72
N GLU A 148 2.34 -5.76 14.01
CA GLU A 148 2.10 -6.83 14.98
C GLU A 148 0.60 -7.10 15.15
N LYS A 149 -0.25 -6.07 15.30
CA LYS A 149 -1.70 -6.26 15.45
C LYS A 149 -2.36 -6.79 14.18
N LYS A 150 -1.92 -6.35 13.00
CA LYS A 150 -2.52 -6.75 11.72
C LYS A 150 -2.10 -8.19 11.35
N ILE A 151 -0.82 -8.55 11.48
CA ILE A 151 -0.36 -9.95 11.39
C ILE A 151 -1.06 -10.81 12.44
N ASN A 152 -1.08 -10.41 13.72
CA ASN A 152 -1.72 -11.22 14.76
C ASN A 152 -3.23 -11.36 14.52
N SER A 153 -3.90 -10.36 13.95
CA SER A 153 -5.30 -10.48 13.53
C SER A 153 -5.53 -11.46 12.37
N PHE A 154 -4.50 -11.75 11.57
CA PHE A 154 -4.56 -12.69 10.44
C PHE A 154 -4.13 -14.11 10.79
N TYR A 155 -3.23 -14.29 11.77
CA TYR A 155 -2.60 -15.58 12.06
C TYR A 155 -2.99 -16.20 13.40
N TYR A 156 -3.43 -15.41 14.39
CA TYR A 156 -3.69 -15.91 15.74
C TYR A 156 -5.03 -15.39 16.28
N ASN A 157 -6.11 -16.11 15.93
CA ASN A 157 -7.35 -16.23 16.72
C ASN A 157 -8.03 -17.55 16.38
#